data_AF-A0A527W6I5-F1
#
_entry.id   AF-A0A527W6I5-F1
#
_cell.length_a   1.000
_cell.length_b   1.000
_cell.length_c   1.000
_cell.angle_alpha   90.00
_cell.angle_beta   90.00
_cell.angle_gamma   90.00
#
_symmetry.space_group_name_H-M   'P 1'
#
loop_
_entity.id
_entity.type
_entity.pdbx_description
1 polymer ?
#
loop_
_entity_poly.entity_id
_entity_poly.type
_entity_poly.pdbx_seq_one_letter_code
_entity_poly.pdbx_strand_id
1 'polypeptide(L)' 'MTVSDRDVRQAIIDACIEMNALGINQGTSGNISCRHGEGMLISPTSTPYDTLVPE' A
#
# COMPACT_ATOMS: atom_id res chain seq x y z
N MET A 1 -9.42 -20.18 0.86
CA MET A 1 -8.42 -19.54 1.74
C MET A 1 -9.00 -18.21 2.19
N THR A 2 -9.07 -17.95 3.49
CA THR A 2 -9.41 -16.62 4.02
C THR A 2 -8.20 -15.73 3.85
N VAL A 3 -8.37 -14.56 3.22
CA VAL A 3 -7.30 -13.55 3.10
C VAL A 3 -6.98 -13.01 4.49
N SER A 4 -5.71 -13.04 4.90
CA SER A 4 -5.29 -12.49 6.19
C SER A 4 -5.10 -10.98 6.13
N ASP A 5 -5.11 -10.29 7.28
CA ASP A 5 -4.82 -8.84 7.34
C ASP A 5 -3.45 -8.52 6.71
N ARG A 6 -2.46 -9.37 7.00
CA ARG A 6 -1.11 -9.25 6.43
C ARG A 6 -1.11 -9.35 4.90
N ASP A 7 -1.94 -10.22 4.32
CA ASP A 7 -2.04 -10.36 2.86
C ASP A 7 -2.64 -9.10 2.22
N VAL A 8 -3.63 -8.47 2.87
CA VAL A 8 -4.21 -7.20 2.39
C VAL A 8 -3.17 -6.07 2.44
N ARG A 9 -2.41 -6.00 3.53
CA ARG A 9 -1.34 -5.00 3.68
C ARG A 9 -0.24 -5.18 2.64
N GLN A 10 0.17 -6.42 2.39
CA GLN A 10 1.15 -6.72 1.34
C GLN A 10 0.63 -6.30 -0.03
N ALA A 11 -0.63 -6.58 -0.35
CA ALA A 11 -1.23 -6.16 -1.62
C ALA A 11 -1.25 -4.63 -1.79
N ILE A 12 -1.43 -3.87 -0.71
CA ILE A 12 -1.32 -2.40 -0.74
C ILE A 12 0.11 -1.97 -1.08
N ILE A 13 1.12 -2.60 -0.47
CA ILE A 13 2.54 -2.31 -0.72
C ILE A 13 2.90 -2.62 -2.17
N ASP A 14 2.49 -3.78 -2.67
CA ASP A 14 2.76 -4.21 -4.05
C ASP A 14 2.16 -3.22 -5.06
N ALA A 15 0.92 -2.79 -4.83
CA ALA A 15 0.25 -1.79 -5.67
C ALA A 15 0.95 -0.42 -5.62
N CYS A 16 1.45 -0.01 -4.44
CA CYS A 16 2.24 1.22 -4.29
C CYS A 16 3.51 1.16 -5.16
N ILE A 17 4.26 0.06 -5.07
CA ILE A 17 5.48 -0.17 -5.87
C ILE A 17 5.16 -0.19 -7.37
N GLU A 18 4.08 -0.87 -7.77
CA GLU A 18 3.64 -0.92 -9.17
C GLU A 18 3.27 0.47 -9.71
N MET A 19 2.53 1.27 -8.94
CA MET A 19 2.20 2.66 -9.32
C MET A 19 3.44 3.53 -9.52
N ASN A 20 4.48 3.34 -8.72
CA ASN A 20 5.79 3.98 -8.92
C ASN A 20 6.48 3.48 -10.19
N ALA A 21 6.49 2.17 -10.43
CA ALA A 21 7.11 1.57 -11.62
C ALA A 21 6.42 2.02 -12.93
N LEU A 22 5.10 2.24 -12.89
CA LEU A 22 4.30 2.76 -14.00
C LEU A 22 4.45 4.28 -14.19
N GLY A 23 5.13 4.98 -13.28
CA GLY A 23 5.29 6.44 -13.30
C GLY A 23 3.98 7.21 -13.05
N ILE A 24 2.94 6.53 -12.54
CA ILE A 24 1.67 7.15 -12.12
C ILE A 24 1.94 8.06 -10.92
N ASN A 25 2.77 7.56 -10.00
CA ASN A 25 3.28 8.32 -8.87
C ASN A 25 4.74 8.71 -9.13
N GLN A 26 5.10 9.95 -8.78
CA GLN A 26 6.48 10.43 -8.87
C GLN A 26 7.01 10.74 -7.47
N GLY A 27 8.00 9.97 -7.01
CA GLY A 27 8.62 10.13 -5.69
C GLY A 27 7.75 9.60 -4.55
N THR A 28 7.56 10.40 -3.50
CA THR A 28 6.75 10.05 -2.32
C THR A 28 5.29 10.51 -2.44
N SER A 29 4.84 10.81 -3.66
CA SER A 29 3.49 11.30 -3.93
C SER A 29 2.52 10.14 -4.17
N GLY A 30 1.32 10.24 -3.60
CA GLY A 30 0.26 9.25 -3.72
C GLY A 30 0.10 8.38 -2.47
N ASN A 31 -1.14 7.95 -2.22
CA ASN A 31 -1.48 7.01 -1.16
C ASN A 31 -2.46 5.98 -1.73
N ILE A 32 -2.33 4.75 -1.24
CA ILE A 32 -3.31 3.70 -1.51
C ILE A 32 -4.05 3.43 -0.22
N SER A 33 -5.37 3.28 -0.31
CA SER A 33 -6.19 2.86 0.80
C SER A 33 -7.16 1.76 0.41
N CYS A 34 -7.47 0.89 1.37
CA CYS A 34 -8.38 -0.24 1.19
C CYS A 34 -9.34 -0.32 2.37
N ARG A 35 -10.63 -0.51 2.10
CA ARG A 35 -11.63 -0.75 3.16
C ARG A 35 -11.28 -2.04 3.89
N HIS A 36 -11.24 -1.98 5.22
CA HIS A 36 -10.88 -3.13 6.05
C HIS A 36 -11.75 -3.15 7.31
N GLY A 37 -12.74 -4.05 7.34
CA GLY A 37 -13.75 -4.08 8.40
C GLY A 37 -14.50 -2.75 8.51
N GLU A 38 -14.63 -2.25 9.75
CA GLU A 38 -15.21 -0.93 10.06
C GLU A 38 -14.23 0.24 9.80
N GLY A 39 -13.00 -0.07 9.36
CA GLY A 39 -11.94 0.90 9.13
C GLY A 39 -11.37 0.86 7.71
N MET A 40 -10.15 1.37 7.59
CA MET A 40 -9.42 1.46 6.34
C MET A 40 -7.93 1.30 6.61
N LEU A 41 -7.26 0.48 5.79
CA LEU A 41 -5.82 0.48 5.69
C LEU A 41 -5.40 1.59 4.73
N ILE A 42 -4.37 2.34 5.06
CA ILE A 42 -3.84 3.42 4.23
C ILE A 42 -2.32 3.43 4.30
N SER A 43 -1.66 3.62 3.16
CA SER A 43 -0.21 3.76 3.11
C SER A 43 0.23 5.03 3.86
N PRO A 44 1.34 5.02 4.62
CA PRO A 44 1.83 6.21 5.31
C PRO A 44 2.25 7.30 4.32
N THR A 45 2.08 8.57 4.72
CA THR A 45 2.49 9.71 3.92
C THR A 45 4.02 9.84 3.87
N SER A 46 4.54 10.41 2.78
CA SER A 46 5.96 10.74 2.59
C SER A 46 6.95 9.58 2.82
N THR A 47 6.51 8.32 2.73
CA THR A 47 7.34 7.13 2.94
C THR A 47 7.68 6.49 1.60
N PRO A 48 8.95 6.20 1.29
CA PRO A 48 9.31 5.44 0.08
C PRO A 48 8.66 4.05 0.09
N TYR A 49 7.98 3.69 -1.00
CA TYR A 49 7.18 2.47 -1.05
C TYR A 49 8.00 1.18 -0.94
N ASP A 50 9.25 1.20 -1.38
CA ASP A 50 10.20 0.09 -1.29
C ASP A 50 10.67 -0.19 0.15
N THR A 51 10.38 0.71 1.09
CA THR A 51 10.68 0.54 2.52
C THR A 51 9.48 0.10 3.36
N LEU A 52 8.30 -0.01 2.75
CA LEU A 52 7.09 -0.42 3.47
C LEU A 52 7.16 -1.89 3.86
N VAL A 53 6.65 -2.20 5.05
CA VAL A 53 6.49 -3.55 5.57
C VAL A 53 5.03 -3.77 5.97
N PRO A 54 4.49 -5.00 5.85
CA PRO A 54 3.09 -5.28 6.15
C PRO A 54 2.77 -5.35 7.65
N GLU A 55 3.76 -5.33 8.54
CA GLU A 55 3.58 -5.26 9.99
C GLU A 55 3.25 -3.83 10.47
#